data_AF-A0A4W6EYN1-F1
#
_entry.id   AF-A0A4W6EYN1-F1
#
_cell.length_a   1.000
_cell.length_b   1.000
_cell.length_c   1.000
_cell.angle_alpha   90.00
_cell.angle_beta   90.00
_cell.angle_gamma   90.00
#
_symmetry.space_group_name_H-M   'P 1'
#
loop_
_entity.id
_entity.type
_entity.pdbx_description
1 polymer ?
#
loop_
_entity_poly.entity_id
_entity_poly.type
_entity_poly.pdbx_seq_one_letter_code
_entity_poly.pdbx_strand_id
1 'polypeptide(L)'
;TRPLQSAGVKAAAVKLFPKSLWSHKDQELQLPSPPLLQLLLLLLLLLLLLLLLLLLLLLQLLLLLLLLLLLLPLLFQPLLLLLLHNLPPQQPVQYLLLLPLLLLLLQLLPLLLLFLLLLLLLLLLLLLLLLLLLLLLLLSLPPQHSVLSPQPLLQLLQLQQQPQLLQYLPPLLLLLLLLLFSLLLLLLLLLLQVQHLLLRLHLTPPPTTTELDTTTTTTTTMETAALTTTTVTTVTTTLSNKINKDVTHKQRGDVHIPRHPDHNQVWEFDIELGNTAEDAADDPEADVLRCTFDHGVCDWLSDRDGDLHWETSHSPTGGRYLSVPELKAGQRSVRGARLAIQVVPPLSLGDLCFSFSHWLTGHHVGVLQLFVRKKGRDQRYSPALWSRTGGHGWRQTQVTLTTHSLDRVLLKAERRRGQRGQIAVDDVTLRRGACR
;
A
#
# COMPACT_ATOMS: atom_id res chain seq x y z
N THR A 1 -17.28 -33.42 89.19
CA THR A 1 -18.76 -33.46 89.06
C THR A 1 -19.14 -33.02 87.65
N ARG A 2 -20.05 -33.76 87.01
CA ARG A 2 -20.85 -33.33 85.84
C ARG A 2 -22.01 -32.41 86.33
N PRO A 3 -22.89 -31.78 85.51
CA PRO A 3 -22.85 -31.43 84.07
C PRO A 3 -23.60 -30.10 83.68
N LEU A 4 -23.91 -29.93 82.38
CA LEU A 4 -25.21 -29.51 81.77
C LEU A 4 -25.62 -28.01 81.60
N GLN A 5 -25.70 -27.61 80.32
CA GLN A 5 -26.85 -27.00 79.56
C GLN A 5 -27.73 -25.85 80.11
N SER A 6 -27.90 -24.83 79.25
CA SER A 6 -29.19 -24.24 78.80
C SER A 6 -28.97 -23.60 77.40
N ALA A 7 -29.77 -23.82 76.34
CA ALA A 7 -31.15 -23.34 76.09
C ALA A 7 -31.25 -21.80 76.29
N GLY A 8 -31.24 -20.95 75.24
CA GLY A 8 -32.33 -20.76 74.26
C GLY A 8 -33.20 -19.53 74.68
N VAL A 9 -33.86 -18.70 73.85
CA VAL A 9 -34.13 -18.61 72.39
C VAL A 9 -34.78 -17.21 72.14
N LYS A 10 -34.61 -16.59 70.95
CA LYS A 10 -35.36 -15.37 70.42
C LYS A 10 -35.13 -14.04 71.17
N ALA A 11 -35.18 -12.85 70.59
CA ALA A 11 -35.19 -12.34 69.20
C ALA A 11 -34.75 -10.83 69.26
N ALA A 12 -34.71 -9.98 68.23
CA ALA A 12 -35.25 -10.03 66.87
C ALA A 12 -34.35 -9.31 65.83
N ALA A 13 -34.96 -8.60 64.87
CA ALA A 13 -34.35 -8.14 63.61
C ALA A 13 -34.12 -6.62 63.51
N VAL A 14 -33.02 -6.23 62.85
CA VAL A 14 -33.05 -5.26 61.76
C VAL A 14 -32.22 -5.83 60.59
N LYS A 15 -32.83 -5.94 59.40
CA LYS A 15 -32.14 -6.27 58.14
C LYS A 15 -31.45 -5.00 57.59
N LEU A 16 -30.36 -5.14 56.85
CA LEU A 16 -30.18 -4.50 55.52
C LEU A 16 -29.01 -5.15 54.74
N PHE A 17 -29.38 -5.92 53.72
CA PHE A 17 -28.69 -6.50 52.54
C PHE A 17 -27.18 -6.89 52.48
N PRO A 18 -26.85 -8.06 51.91
CA PRO A 18 -25.49 -8.54 51.69
C PRO A 18 -24.88 -8.11 50.33
N LYS A 19 -23.58 -8.37 50.18
CA LYS A 19 -22.78 -8.15 48.96
C LYS A 19 -23.31 -8.98 47.77
N SER A 20 -24.02 -8.34 46.84
CA SER A 20 -24.39 -8.94 45.55
C SER A 20 -24.34 -7.94 44.39
N LEU A 21 -23.14 -7.46 44.08
CA LEU A 21 -22.78 -6.88 42.78
C LEU A 21 -21.48 -7.55 42.30
N TRP A 22 -21.24 -7.58 41.00
CA TRP A 22 -20.20 -8.40 40.33
C TRP A 22 -20.50 -9.90 40.24
N SER A 23 -21.74 -10.24 39.91
CA SER A 23 -22.02 -11.39 39.04
C SER A 23 -22.31 -10.86 37.65
N HIS A 24 -21.27 -10.62 36.86
CA HIS A 24 -21.40 -10.55 35.41
C HIS A 24 -21.07 -11.95 34.89
N LYS A 25 -21.98 -12.52 34.09
CA LYS A 25 -21.74 -13.82 33.46
C LYS A 25 -20.52 -13.72 32.55
N ASP A 26 -19.46 -14.45 32.89
CA ASP A 26 -18.57 -15.00 31.87
C ASP A 26 -19.35 -16.05 31.10
N GLN A 27 -20.06 -15.58 30.07
CA GLN A 27 -20.75 -16.44 29.13
C GLN A 27 -19.72 -16.97 28.13
N GLU A 28 -18.84 -17.84 28.62
CA GLU A 28 -18.01 -18.75 27.81
C GLU A 28 -18.90 -19.29 26.67
N LEU A 29 -18.49 -19.01 25.42
CA LEU A 29 -19.13 -19.62 24.26
C LEU A 29 -18.83 -21.12 24.35
N GLN A 30 -19.79 -21.89 24.87
CA GLN A 30 -19.71 -23.34 24.86
C GLN A 30 -19.54 -23.81 23.41
N LEU A 31 -18.33 -24.24 23.09
CA LEU A 31 -17.98 -24.76 21.77
C LEU A 31 -18.95 -25.90 21.44
N PRO A 32 -19.54 -25.93 20.23
CA PRO A 32 -20.46 -27.00 19.85
C PRO A 32 -19.76 -28.36 20.03
N SER A 33 -20.51 -29.36 20.51
CA SER A 33 -19.98 -30.71 20.74
C SER A 33 -19.31 -31.25 19.48
N PRO A 34 -18.29 -32.13 19.59
CA PRO A 34 -17.52 -32.60 18.44
C PRO A 34 -18.34 -33.02 17.19
N PRO A 35 -19.47 -33.75 17.28
CA PRO A 35 -20.29 -34.05 16.09
C PRO A 35 -20.98 -32.82 15.47
N LEU A 36 -21.36 -31.82 16.27
CA LEU A 36 -21.99 -30.58 15.77
C LEU A 36 -20.97 -29.70 15.03
N LEU A 37 -19.73 -29.63 15.53
CA LEU A 37 -18.65 -28.88 14.89
C LEU A 37 -18.29 -29.46 13.51
N GLN A 38 -18.26 -30.79 13.41
CA GLN A 38 -18.01 -31.50 12.16
C GLN A 38 -19.16 -31.33 11.15
N LEU A 39 -20.41 -31.31 11.61
CA LEU A 39 -21.58 -31.02 10.77
C LEU A 39 -21.57 -29.57 10.26
N LEU A 40 -21.21 -28.61 11.10
CA LEU A 40 -21.09 -27.20 10.73
C LEU A 40 -20.00 -27.00 9.65
N LEU A 41 -18.84 -27.65 9.80
CA LEU A 41 -17.75 -27.60 8.82
C LEU A 41 -18.19 -28.20 7.46
N LEU A 42 -18.93 -29.31 7.48
CA LEU A 42 -19.45 -29.95 6.27
C LEU A 42 -20.48 -29.06 5.55
N LEU A 43 -21.40 -28.45 6.29
CA LEU A 43 -22.38 -27.50 5.75
C LEU A 43 -21.70 -26.27 5.13
N LEU A 44 -20.67 -25.75 5.79
CA LEU A 44 -19.89 -24.60 5.34
C LEU A 44 -19.13 -24.91 4.04
N LEU A 45 -18.54 -26.11 3.93
CA LEU A 45 -17.88 -26.59 2.72
C LEU A 45 -18.87 -26.81 1.55
N LEU A 46 -20.06 -27.34 1.83
CA LEU A 46 -21.12 -27.52 0.82
C LEU A 46 -21.60 -26.18 0.28
N LEU A 47 -21.80 -25.19 1.15
CA LEU A 47 -22.19 -23.83 0.76
C LEU A 47 -21.07 -23.14 -0.05
N LEU A 48 -19.80 -23.37 0.29
CA LEU A 48 -18.65 -22.88 -0.48
C LEU A 48 -18.62 -23.45 -1.90
N LEU A 49 -18.88 -24.75 -2.04
CA LEU A 49 -18.93 -25.45 -3.33
C LEU A 49 -20.11 -24.96 -4.21
N LEU A 50 -21.29 -24.82 -3.62
CA LEU A 50 -22.48 -24.29 -4.30
C LEU A 50 -22.23 -22.87 -4.82
N LEU A 51 -21.58 -22.03 -4.00
CA LEU A 51 -21.26 -20.65 -4.33
C LEU A 51 -20.22 -20.55 -5.44
N LEU A 52 -19.22 -21.43 -5.44
CA LEU A 52 -18.22 -21.53 -6.51
C LEU A 52 -18.85 -21.98 -7.84
N LEU A 53 -19.82 -22.91 -7.82
CA LEU A 53 -20.56 -23.33 -9.00
C LEU A 53 -21.39 -22.17 -9.58
N LEU A 54 -22.07 -21.40 -8.72
CA LEU A 54 -22.83 -20.22 -9.13
C LEU A 54 -21.92 -19.11 -9.67
N LEU A 55 -20.70 -18.96 -9.14
CA LEU A 55 -19.68 -18.03 -9.64
C LEU A 55 -19.25 -18.41 -11.07
N LEU A 56 -19.00 -19.70 -11.30
CA LEU A 56 -18.61 -20.21 -12.62
C LEU A 56 -19.72 -20.03 -13.65
N LEU A 57 -20.97 -20.37 -13.32
CA LEU A 57 -22.13 -20.17 -14.18
C LEU A 57 -22.32 -18.69 -14.54
N LEU A 58 -22.16 -17.80 -13.56
CA LEU A 58 -22.28 -16.36 -13.74
C LEU A 58 -21.17 -15.79 -14.63
N LEU A 59 -19.94 -16.29 -14.47
CA LEU A 59 -18.80 -15.93 -15.32
C LEU A 59 -18.97 -16.41 -16.76
N GLN A 60 -19.53 -17.61 -16.97
CA GLN A 60 -19.89 -18.11 -18.31
C GLN A 60 -20.95 -17.23 -18.97
N LEU A 61 -21.99 -16.82 -18.23
CA LEU A 61 -23.03 -15.91 -18.72
C LEU A 61 -22.46 -14.51 -19.03
N LEU A 62 -21.53 -14.01 -18.22
CA LEU A 62 -20.82 -12.74 -18.46
C LEU A 62 -19.97 -12.79 -19.74
N LEU A 63 -19.25 -13.89 -19.95
CA LEU A 63 -18.43 -14.11 -21.15
C LEU A 63 -19.30 -14.22 -22.42
N LEU A 64 -20.42 -14.95 -22.34
CA LEU A 64 -21.40 -15.05 -23.43
C LEU A 64 -22.00 -13.69 -23.78
N LEU A 65 -22.35 -12.89 -22.76
CA LEU A 65 -22.92 -11.56 -22.94
C LEU A 65 -21.90 -10.57 -23.53
N LEU A 66 -20.63 -10.65 -23.11
CA LEU A 66 -19.53 -9.86 -23.68
C LEU A 66 -19.25 -10.25 -25.14
N LEU A 67 -19.28 -11.55 -25.45
CA LEU A 67 -19.15 -12.06 -26.82
C LEU A 67 -20.31 -11.57 -27.71
N LEU A 68 -21.54 -11.58 -27.20
CA LEU A 68 -22.71 -11.03 -27.90
C LEU A 68 -22.59 -9.52 -28.13
N LEU A 69 -22.13 -8.75 -27.14
CA LEU A 69 -21.86 -7.31 -27.27
C LEU A 69 -20.79 -7.01 -28.33
N LEU A 70 -19.79 -7.89 -28.50
CA LEU A 70 -18.73 -7.76 -29.50
C LEU A 70 -19.18 -8.19 -30.91
N LEU A 71 -19.97 -9.26 -31.03
CA LEU A 71 -20.41 -9.80 -32.31
C LEU A 71 -21.61 -9.05 -32.90
N LEU A 72 -22.49 -8.47 -32.07
CA LEU A 72 -23.70 -7.79 -32.54
C LEU A 72 -23.39 -6.64 -33.51
N PRO A 73 -22.43 -5.72 -33.25
CA PRO A 73 -22.04 -4.70 -34.23
C PRO A 73 -21.44 -5.29 -35.50
N LEU A 74 -20.59 -6.32 -35.38
CA LEU A 74 -19.91 -6.96 -36.52
C LEU A 74 -20.88 -7.66 -37.48
N LEU A 75 -21.97 -8.24 -36.95
CA LEU A 75 -23.04 -8.86 -37.74
C LEU A 75 -24.02 -7.82 -38.31
N PHE A 76 -24.35 -6.78 -37.54
CA PHE A 76 -25.39 -5.82 -37.95
C PHE A 76 -24.88 -4.70 -38.86
N GLN A 77 -23.63 -4.28 -38.73
CA GLN A 77 -23.05 -3.20 -39.55
C GLN A 77 -23.01 -3.49 -41.06
N PRO A 78 -22.60 -4.70 -41.55
CA PRO A 78 -22.70 -5.01 -42.98
C PRO A 78 -24.15 -5.20 -43.44
N LEU A 79 -25.03 -5.73 -42.58
CA LEU A 79 -26.45 -5.88 -42.89
C LEU A 79 -27.13 -4.52 -43.06
N LEU A 80 -26.87 -3.57 -42.15
CA LEU A 80 -27.37 -2.20 -42.21
C LEU A 80 -26.86 -1.44 -43.46
N LEU A 81 -25.59 -1.62 -43.81
CA LEU A 81 -25.00 -1.06 -45.05
C LEU A 81 -25.64 -1.62 -46.31
N LEU A 82 -25.82 -2.95 -46.38
CA LEU A 82 -26.50 -3.62 -47.50
C LEU A 82 -27.95 -3.14 -47.65
N LEU A 83 -28.61 -2.90 -46.52
CA LEU A 83 -30.01 -2.47 -46.43
C LEU A 83 -30.19 -1.00 -46.82
N LEU A 84 -29.27 -0.11 -46.43
CA LEU A 84 -29.20 1.27 -46.94
C LEU A 84 -28.89 1.33 -48.44
N HIS A 85 -28.09 0.40 -48.98
CA HIS A 85 -27.68 0.41 -50.39
C HIS A 85 -28.74 -0.18 -51.35
N ASN A 86 -29.60 -1.09 -50.88
CA ASN A 86 -30.60 -1.78 -51.71
C ASN A 86 -32.05 -1.30 -51.48
N LEU A 87 -32.26 -0.12 -50.90
CA LEU A 87 -33.59 0.40 -50.56
C LEU A 87 -34.30 0.99 -51.80
N PRO A 88 -35.37 0.37 -52.35
CA PRO A 88 -36.16 0.99 -53.40
C PRO A 88 -37.00 2.15 -52.82
N PRO A 89 -37.21 3.25 -53.56
CA PRO A 89 -37.73 4.52 -53.02
C PRO A 89 -39.23 4.52 -52.65
N GLN A 90 -39.88 3.36 -52.50
CA GLN A 90 -41.35 3.25 -52.49
C GLN A 90 -41.99 2.57 -51.27
N GLN A 91 -41.28 1.78 -50.44
CA GLN A 91 -41.86 1.29 -49.16
C GLN A 91 -40.84 1.19 -47.99
N PRO A 92 -40.79 2.19 -47.07
CA PRO A 92 -39.87 2.19 -45.93
C PRO A 92 -40.39 1.43 -44.68
N VAL A 93 -41.63 0.91 -44.72
CA VAL A 93 -42.40 0.54 -43.51
C VAL A 93 -41.78 -0.62 -42.73
N GLN A 94 -41.20 -1.62 -43.41
CA GLN A 94 -40.71 -2.85 -42.76
C GLN A 94 -39.38 -2.64 -42.00
N TYR A 95 -38.61 -1.62 -42.34
CA TYR A 95 -37.34 -1.29 -41.68
C TYR A 95 -37.48 -0.28 -40.54
N LEU A 96 -38.58 0.49 -40.54
CA LEU A 96 -38.93 1.43 -39.47
C LEU A 96 -39.16 0.74 -38.11
N LEU A 97 -39.50 -0.55 -38.10
CA LEU A 97 -39.66 -1.38 -36.89
C LEU A 97 -38.37 -2.06 -36.41
N LEU A 98 -37.42 -2.33 -37.32
CA LEU A 98 -36.18 -3.05 -36.99
C LEU A 98 -35.15 -2.14 -36.31
N LEU A 99 -35.05 -0.88 -36.76
CA LEU A 99 -34.13 0.11 -36.20
C LEU A 99 -34.38 0.43 -34.71
N PRO A 100 -35.62 0.73 -34.24
CA PRO A 100 -35.87 0.96 -32.81
C PRO A 100 -35.68 -0.31 -31.97
N LEU A 101 -35.96 -1.50 -32.52
CA LEU A 101 -35.71 -2.77 -31.84
C LEU A 101 -34.20 -3.02 -31.62
N LEU A 102 -33.36 -2.70 -32.62
CA LEU A 102 -31.91 -2.73 -32.48
C LEU A 102 -31.41 -1.70 -31.46
N LEU A 103 -31.92 -0.48 -31.51
CA LEU A 103 -31.53 0.59 -30.59
C LEU A 103 -31.86 0.20 -29.13
N LEU A 104 -33.05 -0.37 -28.92
CA LEU A 104 -33.49 -0.91 -27.63
C LEU A 104 -32.59 -2.07 -27.17
N LEU A 105 -32.20 -2.98 -28.06
CA LEU A 105 -31.26 -4.07 -27.75
C LEU A 105 -29.88 -3.52 -27.35
N LEU A 106 -29.37 -2.51 -28.06
CA LEU A 106 -28.10 -1.84 -27.77
C LEU A 106 -28.11 -1.09 -26.42
N GLN A 107 -29.30 -0.64 -25.97
CA GLN A 107 -29.50 -0.02 -24.65
C GLN A 107 -29.69 -1.03 -23.51
N LEU A 108 -30.39 -2.14 -23.77
CA LEU A 108 -30.66 -3.19 -22.78
C LEU A 108 -29.43 -4.07 -22.47
N LEU A 109 -28.61 -4.39 -23.47
CA LEU A 109 -27.45 -5.28 -23.32
C LEU A 109 -26.41 -4.79 -22.29
N PRO A 110 -25.99 -3.51 -22.26
CA PRO A 110 -25.07 -3.01 -21.24
C PRO A 110 -25.75 -2.85 -19.86
N LEU A 111 -27.08 -2.72 -19.81
CA LEU A 111 -27.87 -2.72 -18.57
C LEU A 111 -27.90 -4.12 -17.94
N LEU A 112 -28.10 -5.16 -18.76
CA LEU A 112 -28.00 -6.56 -18.35
C LEU A 112 -26.56 -6.90 -17.91
N LEU A 113 -25.54 -6.36 -18.60
CA LEU A 113 -24.14 -6.51 -18.20
C LEU A 113 -23.87 -5.91 -16.81
N LEU A 114 -24.39 -4.71 -16.54
CA LEU A 114 -24.26 -4.05 -15.24
C LEU A 114 -24.94 -4.87 -14.11
N PHE A 115 -26.15 -5.38 -14.36
CA PHE A 115 -26.88 -6.23 -13.42
C PHE A 115 -26.09 -7.52 -13.11
N LEU A 116 -25.54 -8.17 -14.13
CA LEU A 116 -24.74 -9.38 -13.96
C LEU A 116 -23.43 -9.13 -13.19
N LEU A 117 -22.81 -7.98 -13.43
CA LEU A 117 -21.59 -7.54 -12.75
C LEU A 117 -21.85 -7.21 -11.27
N LEU A 118 -23.03 -6.67 -10.94
CA LEU A 118 -23.48 -6.45 -9.57
C LEU A 118 -23.80 -7.78 -8.84
N LEU A 119 -24.43 -8.73 -9.53
CA LEU A 119 -24.67 -10.07 -8.99
C LEU A 119 -23.33 -10.79 -8.71
N LEU A 120 -22.32 -10.59 -9.56
CA LEU A 120 -20.97 -11.14 -9.38
C LEU A 120 -20.29 -10.54 -8.15
N LEU A 121 -20.44 -9.23 -7.92
CA LEU A 121 -19.94 -8.53 -6.73
C LEU A 121 -20.59 -9.07 -5.45
N LEU A 122 -21.90 -9.26 -5.44
CA LEU A 122 -22.65 -9.81 -4.30
C LEU A 122 -22.21 -11.24 -3.98
N LEU A 123 -22.05 -12.08 -5.01
CA LEU A 123 -21.63 -13.46 -4.85
C LEU A 123 -20.20 -13.57 -4.31
N LEU A 124 -19.30 -12.72 -4.79
CA LEU A 124 -17.92 -12.64 -4.33
C LEU A 124 -17.83 -12.15 -2.87
N LEU A 125 -18.67 -11.19 -2.47
CA LEU A 125 -18.78 -10.74 -1.08
C LEU A 125 -19.29 -11.84 -0.15
N LEU A 126 -20.29 -12.64 -0.59
CA LEU A 126 -20.76 -13.80 0.16
C LEU A 126 -19.66 -14.86 0.30
N LEU A 127 -18.82 -15.04 -0.74
CA LEU A 127 -17.69 -15.96 -0.72
C LEU A 127 -16.61 -15.50 0.25
N LEU A 128 -16.31 -14.19 0.30
CA LEU A 128 -15.41 -13.58 1.31
C LEU A 128 -15.90 -13.87 2.74
N LEU A 129 -17.19 -13.65 3.00
CA LEU A 129 -17.80 -13.84 4.33
C LEU A 129 -17.73 -15.30 4.77
N LEU A 130 -18.05 -16.23 3.85
CA LEU A 130 -18.02 -17.66 4.12
C LEU A 130 -16.59 -18.16 4.39
N LEU A 131 -15.61 -17.64 3.65
CA LEU A 131 -14.20 -17.95 3.83
C LEU A 131 -13.65 -17.43 5.16
N LEU A 132 -14.07 -16.23 5.57
CA LEU A 132 -13.75 -15.65 6.87
C LEU A 132 -14.37 -16.45 8.02
N LEU A 133 -15.62 -16.90 7.87
CA LEU A 133 -16.28 -17.77 8.84
C LEU A 133 -15.56 -19.13 8.96
N LEU A 134 -15.12 -19.71 7.84
CA LEU A 134 -14.30 -20.93 7.83
C LEU A 134 -12.95 -20.71 8.51
N LEU A 135 -12.29 -19.56 8.28
CA LEU A 135 -11.03 -19.21 8.94
C LEU A 135 -11.21 -19.11 10.46
N LEU A 136 -12.22 -18.37 10.92
CA LEU A 136 -12.54 -18.23 12.35
C LEU A 136 -12.87 -19.57 13.01
N LEU A 137 -13.61 -20.44 12.32
CA LEU A 137 -13.96 -21.78 12.80
C LEU A 137 -12.72 -22.67 12.93
N LEU A 138 -11.81 -22.62 11.94
CA LEU A 138 -10.53 -23.35 11.97
C LEU A 138 -9.58 -22.84 13.05
N LEU A 139 -9.54 -21.52 13.30
CA LEU A 139 -8.79 -20.91 14.41
C LEU A 139 -9.36 -21.22 15.80
N SER A 140 -10.63 -21.59 15.87
CA SER A 140 -11.33 -21.97 17.11
C SER A 140 -11.27 -23.47 17.41
N LEU A 141 -10.69 -24.29 16.53
CA LEU A 141 -10.40 -25.70 16.83
C LEU A 141 -9.29 -25.77 17.89
N PRO A 142 -9.47 -26.55 18.97
CA PRO A 142 -8.39 -26.77 19.92
C PRO A 142 -7.21 -27.42 19.19
N PRO A 143 -5.96 -26.98 19.45
CA PRO A 143 -4.80 -27.63 18.85
C PRO A 143 -4.82 -29.12 19.20
N GLN A 144 -4.67 -29.98 18.20
CA GLN A 144 -4.38 -31.39 18.44
C GLN A 144 -2.95 -31.51 18.96
N HIS A 145 -2.76 -31.15 20.23
CA HIS A 145 -1.67 -31.67 21.00
C HIS A 145 -1.86 -33.18 21.08
N SER A 146 -1.06 -33.88 20.29
CA SER A 146 -0.71 -35.27 20.51
C SER A 146 -0.35 -35.45 21.97
N VAL A 147 -1.28 -36.00 22.76
CA VAL A 147 -0.98 -36.48 24.10
C VAL A 147 -0.04 -37.67 23.90
N LEU A 148 1.27 -37.40 24.01
CA LEU A 148 2.29 -38.44 24.13
C LEU A 148 2.08 -39.15 25.47
N SER A 149 1.17 -40.11 25.45
CA SER A 149 1.16 -41.22 26.40
C SER A 149 2.23 -42.23 25.94
N PRO A 150 3.21 -42.59 26.78
CA PRO A 150 4.13 -43.67 26.46
C PRO A 150 3.44 -45.02 26.67
N GLN A 151 2.71 -45.50 25.66
CA GLN A 151 2.27 -46.90 25.58
C GLN A 151 2.94 -47.60 24.38
N PRO A 152 3.99 -48.41 24.62
CA PRO A 152 4.70 -49.10 23.55
C PRO A 152 3.94 -50.38 23.16
N LEU A 153 2.86 -50.26 22.38
CA LEU A 153 2.22 -51.42 21.72
C LEU A 153 1.25 -51.09 20.56
N LEU A 154 0.83 -49.84 20.36
CA LEU A 154 -0.13 -49.47 19.29
C LEU A 154 0.49 -48.73 18.08
N GLN A 155 1.80 -48.89 17.87
CA GLN A 155 2.54 -48.24 16.76
C GLN A 155 2.27 -48.86 15.37
N LEU A 156 1.57 -50.01 15.31
CA LEU A 156 1.41 -50.83 14.09
C LEU A 156 0.11 -50.56 13.30
N LEU A 157 -0.77 -49.66 13.78
CA LEU A 157 -2.03 -49.32 13.11
C LEU A 157 -2.15 -47.84 12.72
N GLN A 158 -1.03 -47.12 12.60
CA GLN A 158 -0.99 -45.71 12.17
C GLN A 158 -0.29 -45.50 10.80
N LEU A 159 -0.59 -46.36 9.82
CA LEU A 159 -0.63 -45.86 8.44
C LEU A 159 -1.96 -45.11 8.25
N GLN A 160 -1.92 -43.93 7.60
CA GLN A 160 -2.98 -42.91 7.56
C GLN A 160 -3.24 -42.22 8.93
N GLN A 161 -3.31 -40.88 9.05
CA GLN A 161 -3.51 -39.84 8.02
C GLN A 161 -2.83 -38.52 8.46
N GLN A 162 -2.37 -37.70 7.51
CA GLN A 162 -1.45 -36.56 7.76
C GLN A 162 -2.08 -35.40 8.57
N PRO A 163 -1.51 -34.96 9.72
CA PRO A 163 -1.87 -33.68 10.35
C PRO A 163 -1.13 -32.49 9.72
N GLN A 164 -0.02 -32.74 8.99
CA GLN A 164 0.84 -31.74 8.37
C GLN A 164 0.08 -30.79 7.43
N LEU A 165 -0.91 -31.29 6.69
CA LEU A 165 -1.62 -30.52 5.66
C LEU A 165 -2.59 -29.49 6.27
N LEU A 166 -3.09 -29.74 7.49
CA LEU A 166 -4.03 -28.83 8.18
C LEU A 166 -3.34 -27.56 8.68
N GLN A 167 -2.04 -27.62 9.00
CA GLN A 167 -1.25 -26.46 9.45
C GLN A 167 -1.05 -25.41 8.34
N TYR A 168 -1.08 -25.82 7.07
CA TYR A 168 -0.99 -24.91 5.91
C TYR A 168 -2.35 -24.35 5.48
N LEU A 169 -3.46 -24.85 6.04
CA LEU A 169 -4.81 -24.43 5.65
C LEU A 169 -5.10 -22.96 6.02
N PRO A 170 -4.83 -22.44 7.24
CA PRO A 170 -5.06 -21.04 7.57
C PRO A 170 -4.30 -20.00 6.72
N PRO A 171 -2.97 -20.13 6.45
CA PRO A 171 -2.27 -19.15 5.62
C PRO A 171 -2.70 -19.20 4.14
N LEU A 172 -3.07 -20.37 3.63
CA LEU A 172 -3.61 -20.50 2.25
C LEU A 172 -5.00 -19.86 2.15
N LEU A 173 -5.83 -20.01 3.19
CA LEU A 173 -7.14 -19.38 3.29
C LEU A 173 -7.04 -17.85 3.39
N LEU A 174 -6.05 -17.34 4.14
CA LEU A 174 -5.74 -15.90 4.21
C LEU A 174 -5.25 -15.34 2.87
N LEU A 175 -4.42 -16.08 2.12
CA LEU A 175 -4.00 -15.69 0.77
C LEU A 175 -5.19 -15.62 -0.19
N LEU A 176 -6.11 -16.59 -0.13
CA LEU A 176 -7.33 -16.59 -0.93
C LEU A 176 -8.25 -15.41 -0.57
N LEU A 177 -8.36 -15.06 0.71
CA LEU A 177 -9.10 -13.88 1.20
C LEU A 177 -8.54 -12.58 0.59
N LEU A 178 -7.21 -12.43 0.55
CA LEU A 178 -6.53 -11.25 -0.01
C LEU A 178 -6.69 -11.15 -1.54
N LEU A 179 -6.56 -12.27 -2.25
CA LEU A 179 -6.78 -12.34 -3.70
C LEU A 179 -8.23 -11.96 -4.06
N LEU A 180 -9.19 -12.47 -3.28
CA LEU A 180 -10.61 -12.22 -3.50
C LEU A 180 -11.00 -10.77 -3.17
N PHE A 181 -10.40 -10.16 -2.14
CA PHE A 181 -10.54 -8.72 -1.87
C PHE A 181 -9.96 -7.85 -3.01
N SER A 182 -8.83 -8.24 -3.59
CA SER A 182 -8.25 -7.56 -4.77
C SER A 182 -9.18 -7.67 -5.99
N LEU A 183 -9.77 -8.84 -6.22
CA LEU A 183 -10.75 -9.06 -7.30
C LEU A 183 -12.02 -8.22 -7.10
N LEU A 184 -12.52 -8.11 -5.85
CA LEU A 184 -13.66 -7.26 -5.50
C LEU A 184 -13.40 -5.78 -5.83
N LEU A 185 -12.19 -5.28 -5.52
CA LEU A 185 -11.78 -3.90 -5.83
C LEU A 185 -11.69 -3.66 -7.35
N LEU A 186 -11.12 -4.59 -8.09
CA LEU A 186 -11.05 -4.52 -9.56
C LEU A 186 -12.45 -4.52 -10.19
N LEU A 187 -13.35 -5.36 -9.67
CA LEU A 187 -14.73 -5.45 -10.12
C LEU A 187 -15.53 -4.17 -9.84
N LEU A 188 -15.30 -3.53 -8.68
CA LEU A 188 -15.89 -2.23 -8.34
C LEU A 188 -15.40 -1.11 -9.26
N LEU A 189 -14.11 -1.12 -9.63
CA LEU A 189 -13.57 -0.17 -10.62
C LEU A 189 -14.20 -0.40 -12.01
N LEU A 190 -14.39 -1.66 -12.42
CA LEU A 190 -15.04 -2.00 -13.68
C LEU A 190 -16.52 -1.58 -13.72
N LEU A 191 -17.27 -1.79 -12.63
CA LEU A 191 -18.63 -1.27 -12.45
C LEU A 191 -18.69 0.25 -12.67
N LEU A 192 -17.75 1.00 -12.08
CA LEU A 192 -17.66 2.46 -12.24
C LEU A 192 -17.38 2.89 -13.68
N GLN A 193 -16.52 2.16 -14.41
CA GLN A 193 -16.26 2.42 -15.84
C GLN A 193 -17.51 2.14 -16.70
N VAL A 194 -18.21 1.02 -16.47
CA VAL A 194 -19.43 0.65 -17.21
C VAL A 194 -20.56 1.65 -16.94
N GLN A 195 -20.73 2.10 -15.70
CA GLN A 195 -21.72 3.11 -15.34
C GLN A 195 -21.43 4.46 -16.00
N HIS A 196 -20.16 4.87 -16.09
CA HIS A 196 -19.75 6.10 -16.79
C HIS A 196 -19.92 5.97 -18.33
N LEU A 197 -19.74 4.78 -18.90
CA LEU A 197 -20.02 4.51 -20.31
C LEU A 197 -21.52 4.58 -20.62
N LEU A 198 -22.37 3.99 -19.76
CA LEU A 198 -23.84 4.08 -19.83
C LEU A 198 -24.32 5.54 -19.76
N LEU A 199 -23.72 6.35 -18.89
CA LEU A 199 -24.03 7.78 -18.77
C LEU A 199 -23.70 8.56 -20.05
N ARG A 200 -22.58 8.23 -20.72
CA ARG A 200 -22.20 8.83 -22.02
C ARG A 200 -23.16 8.43 -23.14
N LEU A 201 -23.66 7.20 -23.14
CA LEU A 201 -24.63 6.70 -24.12
C LEU A 201 -26.03 7.36 -23.99
N HIS A 202 -26.36 7.93 -22.83
CA HIS A 202 -27.59 8.72 -22.62
C HIS A 202 -27.43 10.23 -22.90
N LEU A 203 -26.20 10.72 -23.13
CA LEU A 203 -25.89 12.15 -23.19
C LEU A 203 -25.42 12.63 -24.59
N THR A 204 -25.72 11.89 -25.65
CA THR A 204 -25.53 12.37 -27.03
C THR A 204 -26.76 13.18 -27.48
N PRO A 205 -26.72 14.52 -27.51
CA PRO A 205 -27.75 15.29 -28.22
C PRO A 205 -27.67 14.99 -29.72
N PRO A 206 -28.79 15.10 -30.48
CA PRO A 206 -28.71 15.11 -31.93
C PRO A 206 -27.84 16.30 -32.39
N PRO A 207 -27.08 16.18 -33.50
CA PRO A 207 -26.23 17.25 -33.97
C PRO A 207 -27.07 18.45 -34.39
N THR A 208 -26.94 19.56 -33.64
CA THR A 208 -27.58 20.83 -33.99
C THR A 208 -27.03 21.33 -35.31
N THR A 209 -27.91 21.62 -36.26
CA THR A 209 -27.56 22.23 -37.55
C THR A 209 -26.95 23.62 -37.34
N THR A 210 -25.69 23.80 -37.74
CA THR A 210 -25.06 25.12 -37.78
C THR A 210 -25.63 25.90 -38.96
N GLU A 211 -26.40 26.95 -38.70
CA GLU A 211 -26.82 27.88 -39.75
C GLU A 211 -25.63 28.68 -40.31
N LEU A 212 -25.75 29.00 -41.59
CA LEU A 212 -24.74 29.67 -42.40
C LEU A 212 -24.96 31.17 -42.36
N ASP A 213 -24.14 31.90 -41.59
CA ASP A 213 -24.12 33.37 -41.67
C ASP A 213 -22.97 33.86 -42.55
N THR A 214 -23.35 34.41 -43.70
CA THR A 214 -22.48 35.09 -44.65
C THR A 214 -22.10 36.49 -44.18
N THR A 215 -20.82 36.87 -44.26
CA THR A 215 -20.46 38.30 -44.34
C THR A 215 -19.18 38.54 -45.15
N THR A 216 -19.39 39.03 -46.38
CA THR A 216 -18.54 39.93 -47.18
C THR A 216 -17.01 39.96 -46.98
N THR A 217 -16.31 39.51 -48.02
CA THR A 217 -14.94 39.90 -48.38
C THR A 217 -14.77 41.40 -48.62
N THR A 218 -13.67 41.96 -48.13
CA THR A 218 -12.96 43.09 -48.77
C THR A 218 -11.45 42.81 -48.80
N THR A 219 -10.79 43.20 -49.89
CA THR A 219 -9.42 42.84 -50.23
C THR A 219 -8.52 44.09 -50.28
N THR A 220 -7.33 44.05 -49.69
CA THR A 220 -6.25 45.01 -49.99
C THR A 220 -4.86 44.48 -49.63
N THR A 221 -4.12 44.08 -50.68
CA THR A 221 -2.68 44.28 -51.00
C THR A 221 -1.53 44.20 -49.96
N MET A 222 -0.34 43.85 -50.47
CA MET A 222 0.88 43.42 -49.75
C MET A 222 1.97 44.51 -49.59
N GLU A 223 2.88 44.33 -48.62
CA GLU A 223 4.36 44.53 -48.64
C GLU A 223 4.89 44.03 -47.27
N THR A 224 5.94 43.21 -47.06
CA THR A 224 7.33 43.08 -47.57
C THR A 224 8.35 44.07 -47.00
N ALA A 225 9.10 43.69 -45.94
CA ALA A 225 10.45 44.21 -45.61
C ALA A 225 11.19 43.40 -44.52
N ALA A 226 12.52 43.51 -44.46
CA ALA A 226 13.46 42.90 -43.49
C ALA A 226 14.74 43.80 -43.33
N LEU A 227 15.83 43.51 -42.60
CA LEU A 227 16.38 42.31 -41.93
C LEU A 227 17.43 42.69 -40.86
N THR A 228 17.30 42.27 -39.59
CA THR A 228 18.40 42.21 -38.58
C THR A 228 17.98 41.30 -37.41
N THR A 229 18.64 40.21 -37.01
CA THR A 229 20.07 39.85 -36.89
C THR A 229 20.79 40.52 -35.71
N THR A 230 20.79 39.86 -34.55
CA THR A 230 21.85 39.98 -33.54
C THR A 230 22.13 38.63 -32.91
N THR A 231 23.39 38.21 -32.94
CA THR A 231 23.88 36.93 -32.40
C THR A 231 24.14 36.99 -30.90
N VAL A 232 23.62 36.03 -30.14
CA VAL A 232 24.16 35.68 -28.80
C VAL A 232 24.33 34.16 -28.71
N THR A 233 25.45 33.74 -28.16
CA THR A 233 26.05 32.42 -28.33
C THR A 233 25.30 31.29 -27.60
N THR A 234 25.06 30.18 -28.29
CA THR A 234 24.58 28.93 -27.69
C THR A 234 25.70 28.24 -26.90
N VAL A 235 25.52 28.05 -25.59
CA VAL A 235 26.32 27.06 -24.83
C VAL A 235 25.53 25.76 -24.77
N THR A 236 25.74 24.91 -25.78
CA THR A 236 25.08 23.60 -25.89
C THR A 236 25.91 22.54 -25.18
N THR A 237 25.66 22.29 -23.89
CA THR A 237 26.24 21.12 -23.21
C THR A 237 25.44 19.86 -23.54
N THR A 238 25.66 19.31 -24.74
CA THR A 238 25.24 17.95 -25.05
C THR A 238 26.06 16.97 -24.21
N LEU A 239 25.51 16.53 -23.07
CA LEU A 239 26.02 15.38 -22.33
C LEU A 239 25.77 14.10 -23.12
N SER A 240 26.61 13.86 -24.13
CA SER A 240 26.67 12.57 -24.82
C SER A 240 27.14 11.50 -23.84
N ASN A 241 26.30 10.48 -23.65
CA ASN A 241 26.65 9.30 -22.86
C ASN A 241 27.59 8.38 -23.67
N LYS A 242 28.81 8.84 -23.91
CA LYS A 242 29.88 8.10 -24.59
C LYS A 242 31.06 7.96 -23.64
N ILE A 243 31.30 6.76 -23.16
CA ILE A 243 32.44 6.43 -22.31
C ILE A 243 33.71 6.60 -23.16
N ASN A 244 34.48 7.65 -22.90
CA ASN A 244 35.85 7.73 -23.40
C ASN A 244 36.67 6.69 -22.63
N LYS A 245 37.23 5.72 -23.35
CA LYS A 245 37.99 4.61 -22.77
C LYS A 245 39.46 5.02 -22.58
N ASP A 246 39.67 6.19 -21.99
CA ASP A 246 40.99 6.71 -21.66
C ASP A 246 41.49 5.99 -20.40
N VAL A 247 42.28 4.94 -20.62
CA VAL A 247 42.98 4.21 -19.56
C VAL A 247 44.07 5.13 -19.00
N THR A 248 43.68 5.98 -18.06
CA THR A 248 44.63 6.74 -17.26
C THR A 248 45.41 5.76 -16.39
N HIS A 249 46.68 5.53 -16.73
CA HIS A 249 47.64 4.74 -15.96
C HIS A 249 48.05 5.42 -14.65
N LYS A 250 47.07 5.80 -13.82
CA LYS A 250 47.30 6.31 -12.47
C LYS A 250 46.92 5.20 -11.49
N GLN A 251 47.90 4.37 -11.15
CA GLN A 251 47.71 3.30 -10.17
C GLN A 251 47.15 3.88 -8.86
N ARG A 252 46.09 3.24 -8.37
CA ARG A 252 45.49 3.51 -7.06
C ARG A 252 46.51 3.04 -6.01
N GLY A 253 46.89 3.94 -5.09
CA GLY A 253 48.14 3.86 -4.34
C GLY A 253 48.43 2.52 -3.66
N ASP A 254 49.57 1.94 -4.03
CA ASP A 254 50.24 0.88 -3.28
C ASP A 254 50.97 1.48 -2.08
N VAL A 255 50.69 1.00 -0.86
CA VAL A 255 51.42 1.40 0.35
C VAL A 255 52.83 0.82 0.28
N HIS A 256 53.81 1.67 -0.02
CA HIS A 256 55.22 1.30 0.02
C HIS A 256 55.67 1.05 1.46
N ILE A 257 55.94 -0.20 1.80
CA ILE A 257 56.69 -0.60 3.00
C ILE A 257 58.16 -0.75 2.59
N PRO A 258 59.08 0.14 3.04
CA PRO A 258 60.49 0.00 2.73
C PRO A 258 61.05 -1.23 3.44
N ARG A 259 61.55 -2.21 2.68
CA ARG A 259 62.39 -3.29 3.22
C ARG A 259 63.85 -2.90 3.03
N HIS A 260 64.54 -2.61 4.12
CA HIS A 260 66.00 -2.59 4.12
C HIS A 260 66.51 -4.04 4.06
N PRO A 261 67.43 -4.37 3.13
CA PRO A 261 68.22 -5.60 3.28
C PRO A 261 69.20 -5.43 4.46
N ASP A 262 69.64 -6.58 5.00
CA ASP A 262 70.75 -6.77 5.96
C ASP A 262 70.42 -6.97 7.45
N HIS A 263 69.15 -6.97 7.87
CA HIS A 263 68.76 -7.53 9.17
C HIS A 263 67.58 -8.51 9.08
N ASN A 264 67.86 -9.80 9.34
CA ASN A 264 66.87 -10.84 9.61
C ASN A 264 66.20 -10.63 10.98
N GLN A 265 65.48 -9.51 11.14
CA GLN A 265 64.40 -9.44 12.09
C GLN A 265 63.13 -9.83 11.34
N VAL A 266 62.75 -11.09 11.51
CA VAL A 266 61.37 -11.49 11.29
C VAL A 266 60.57 -10.74 12.34
N TRP A 267 60.01 -9.60 11.95
CA TRP A 267 58.86 -9.05 12.65
C TRP A 267 57.75 -10.04 12.35
N GLU A 268 57.57 -10.96 13.30
CA GLU A 268 56.38 -11.79 13.42
C GLU A 268 55.23 -10.81 13.63
N PHE A 269 54.68 -10.34 12.51
CA PHE A 269 53.34 -9.82 12.50
C PHE A 269 52.46 -11.02 12.80
N ASP A 270 52.20 -11.23 14.08
CA ASP A 270 50.90 -11.71 14.50
C ASP A 270 49.88 -10.81 13.81
N ILE A 271 49.41 -11.27 12.66
CA ILE A 271 48.11 -10.86 12.15
C ILE A 271 47.12 -11.55 13.08
N GLU A 272 47.04 -11.03 14.32
CA GLU A 272 45.85 -11.18 15.13
C GLU A 272 44.68 -10.85 14.20
N LEU A 273 43.70 -11.75 14.20
CA LEU A 273 42.67 -11.79 13.17
C LEU A 273 41.75 -10.57 13.39
N GLY A 274 42.16 -9.44 12.81
CA GLY A 274 41.65 -8.12 13.13
C GLY A 274 40.14 -8.09 13.09
N ASN A 275 39.56 -7.67 14.20
CA ASN A 275 38.13 -7.68 14.48
C ASN A 275 37.56 -9.09 14.72
N THR A 276 37.71 -9.59 15.95
CA THR A 276 36.56 -10.26 16.58
C THR A 276 35.37 -9.30 16.53
N ALA A 277 34.14 -9.83 16.44
CA ALA A 277 32.94 -8.99 16.37
C ALA A 277 32.59 -8.28 17.69
N GLU A 278 33.55 -8.23 18.63
CA GLU A 278 33.42 -7.82 20.02
C GLU A 278 34.12 -6.48 20.25
N ASP A 279 35.25 -6.18 19.58
CA ASP A 279 35.92 -4.86 19.63
C ASP A 279 35.06 -3.73 19.01
N ALA A 280 34.05 -4.09 18.20
CA ALA A 280 33.06 -3.14 17.69
C ALA A 280 32.11 -2.60 18.78
N ALA A 281 32.24 -3.05 20.03
CA ALA A 281 31.48 -2.56 21.18
C ALA A 281 32.22 -1.48 22.00
N ASP A 282 33.50 -1.20 21.72
CA ASP A 282 34.32 -0.27 22.52
C ASP A 282 34.12 1.21 22.18
N ASP A 283 33.48 1.53 21.04
CA ASP A 283 33.02 2.90 20.73
C ASP A 283 31.49 3.01 20.91
N PRO A 284 30.99 3.66 21.98
CA PRO A 284 29.56 3.83 22.21
C PRO A 284 28.86 4.75 21.18
N GLU A 285 29.61 5.43 20.30
CA GLU A 285 29.06 6.28 19.22
C GLU A 285 29.01 5.56 17.85
N ALA A 286 29.67 4.40 17.69
CA ALA A 286 29.67 3.61 16.43
C ALA A 286 28.27 3.15 15.98
N ASP A 287 27.28 3.21 16.88
CA ASP A 287 25.88 2.85 16.64
C ASP A 287 24.91 4.02 16.45
N VAL A 288 25.46 5.23 16.21
CA VAL A 288 24.68 6.47 16.01
C VAL A 288 24.92 7.05 14.62
N LEU A 289 23.88 7.10 13.79
CA LEU A 289 23.89 7.85 12.54
C LEU A 289 23.42 9.28 12.82
N ARG A 290 24.23 10.29 12.47
CA ARG A 290 23.90 11.73 12.61
C ARG A 290 24.05 12.47 11.28
N CYS A 291 23.15 13.42 11.01
CA CYS A 291 23.20 14.31 9.86
C CYS A 291 22.67 15.71 10.22
N THR A 292 23.52 16.73 10.15
CA THR A 292 23.19 18.15 10.41
C THR A 292 23.04 18.97 9.12
N PHE A 293 23.10 18.33 7.95
CA PHE A 293 22.98 18.96 6.62
C PHE A 293 23.99 20.08 6.26
N ASP A 294 24.93 20.43 7.15
CA ASP A 294 26.03 21.38 6.96
C ASP A 294 27.00 21.02 5.82
N HIS A 295 26.95 19.78 5.34
CA HIS A 295 27.68 19.30 4.16
C HIS A 295 26.76 18.78 3.05
N GLY A 296 25.45 18.99 3.17
CA GLY A 296 24.41 18.44 2.28
C GLY A 296 23.73 17.21 2.88
N VAL A 297 22.96 16.48 2.07
CA VAL A 297 22.29 15.23 2.47
C VAL A 297 23.35 14.14 2.66
N CYS A 298 23.40 13.52 3.84
CA CYS A 298 24.39 12.48 4.15
C CYS A 298 24.09 11.15 3.41
N ASP A 299 25.12 10.35 3.12
CA ASP A 299 25.05 9.20 2.18
C ASP A 299 24.01 8.11 2.54
N TRP A 300 23.64 8.00 3.82
CA TRP A 300 22.66 7.05 4.33
C TRP A 300 21.20 7.52 4.17
N LEU A 301 21.00 8.74 3.66
CA LEU A 301 19.71 9.38 3.35
C LEU A 301 19.49 9.46 1.82
N SER A 302 18.24 9.38 1.39
CA SER A 302 17.83 9.49 -0.02
C SER A 302 16.54 10.28 -0.16
N ASP A 303 16.51 11.26 -1.06
CA ASP A 303 15.40 12.20 -1.27
C ASP A 303 14.47 11.85 -2.46
N ARG A 304 14.81 10.79 -3.21
CA ARG A 304 14.36 10.58 -4.61
C ARG A 304 13.00 9.93 -4.79
N ASP A 305 12.35 9.47 -3.72
CA ASP A 305 11.07 8.74 -3.82
C ASP A 305 9.84 9.68 -4.00
N GLY A 306 10.04 11.00 -3.89
CA GLY A 306 9.00 12.05 -3.87
C GLY A 306 8.50 12.55 -5.23
N ASP A 307 7.57 13.51 -5.19
CA ASP A 307 7.26 14.43 -6.31
C ASP A 307 7.63 15.89 -6.00
N LEU A 308 7.98 16.18 -4.74
CA LEU A 308 8.80 17.33 -4.33
C LEU A 308 10.16 16.82 -3.86
N HIS A 309 11.15 17.70 -3.84
CA HIS A 309 12.52 17.42 -3.43
C HIS A 309 12.83 18.17 -2.13
N TRP A 310 13.82 17.70 -1.38
CA TRP A 310 14.34 18.43 -0.22
C TRP A 310 15.48 19.33 -0.69
N GLU A 311 15.35 20.62 -0.43
CA GLU A 311 16.34 21.63 -0.79
C GLU A 311 17.15 22.03 0.43
N THR A 312 18.47 22.17 0.29
CA THR A 312 19.32 22.63 1.39
C THR A 312 19.24 24.15 1.50
N SER A 313 18.78 24.66 2.64
CA SER A 313 18.62 26.08 2.95
C SER A 313 19.60 26.53 4.02
N HIS A 314 20.00 27.80 3.99
CA HIS A 314 20.93 28.37 4.97
C HIS A 314 20.20 28.89 6.20
N SER A 315 20.76 28.65 7.39
CA SER A 315 20.29 29.27 8.63
C SER A 315 20.89 30.67 8.84
N PRO A 316 20.13 31.66 9.33
CA PRO A 316 20.67 32.97 9.72
C PRO A 316 21.76 32.90 10.80
N THR A 317 21.78 31.84 11.60
CA THR A 317 22.75 31.61 12.67
C THR A 317 24.04 30.93 12.20
N GLY A 318 24.19 30.70 10.89
CA GLY A 318 25.16 29.75 10.36
C GLY A 318 24.64 28.32 10.37
N GLY A 319 25.24 27.48 9.52
CA GLY A 319 24.78 26.11 9.24
C GLY A 319 23.72 26.00 8.14
N ARG A 320 23.32 24.78 7.81
CA ARG A 320 22.30 24.50 6.77
C ARG A 320 21.31 23.42 7.21
N TYR A 321 20.06 23.55 6.78
CA TYR A 321 18.97 22.61 7.08
C TYR A 321 18.24 22.18 5.79
N LEU A 322 17.43 21.12 5.85
CA LEU A 322 16.58 20.72 4.74
C LEU A 322 15.21 21.40 4.78
N SER A 323 14.73 21.79 3.61
CA SER A 323 13.58 22.67 3.37
C SER A 323 12.75 22.14 2.20
N VAL A 324 11.43 22.31 2.22
CA VAL A 324 10.57 21.99 1.07
C VAL A 324 10.11 23.29 0.39
N PRO A 325 10.41 23.49 -0.91
CA PRO A 325 10.08 24.73 -1.63
C PRO A 325 8.58 25.01 -1.67
N GLU A 326 8.21 26.27 -1.86
CA GLU A 326 6.79 26.65 -2.05
C GLU A 326 6.23 26.06 -3.36
N LEU A 327 4.97 25.61 -3.33
CA LEU A 327 4.30 25.11 -4.52
C LEU A 327 4.05 26.25 -5.51
N LYS A 328 4.56 26.10 -6.74
CA LYS A 328 4.33 27.06 -7.83
C LYS A 328 2.84 27.13 -8.19
N ALA A 329 2.42 28.25 -8.80
CA ALA A 329 1.04 28.41 -9.25
C ALA A 329 0.62 27.25 -10.18
N GLY A 330 -0.50 26.59 -9.87
CA GLY A 330 -0.99 25.41 -10.59
C GLY A 330 -0.33 24.07 -10.22
N GLN A 331 0.85 24.06 -9.58
CA GLN A 331 1.52 22.85 -9.15
C GLN A 331 0.69 22.10 -8.10
N ARG A 332 0.67 20.77 -8.20
CA ARG A 332 0.07 19.86 -7.22
C ARG A 332 1.13 18.86 -6.78
N SER A 333 1.14 18.52 -5.50
CA SER A 333 1.97 17.49 -4.88
C SER A 333 1.04 16.44 -4.29
N VAL A 334 1.26 15.17 -4.64
CA VAL A 334 0.50 14.01 -4.16
C VAL A 334 1.39 13.08 -3.32
N ARG A 335 2.67 12.94 -3.69
CA ARG A 335 3.64 12.08 -2.96
C ARG A 335 4.42 12.84 -1.88
N GLY A 336 4.51 14.17 -1.96
CA GLY A 336 5.31 15.00 -1.07
C GLY A 336 6.82 14.88 -1.31
N ALA A 337 7.58 15.64 -0.54
CA ALA A 337 9.03 15.42 -0.40
C ALA A 337 9.25 14.24 0.54
N ARG A 338 10.21 13.37 0.23
CA ARG A 338 10.40 12.07 0.88
C ARG A 338 11.87 11.83 1.17
N LEU A 339 12.26 11.93 2.43
CA LEU A 339 13.62 11.66 2.91
C LEU A 339 13.63 10.27 3.55
N ALA A 340 14.18 9.29 2.84
CA ALA A 340 14.28 7.90 3.25
C ALA A 340 15.66 7.59 3.82
N ILE A 341 15.68 6.86 4.92
CA ILE A 341 16.85 6.37 5.64
C ILE A 341 16.94 4.87 5.41
N GLN A 342 18.10 4.37 5.01
CA GLN A 342 18.32 2.94 4.83
C GLN A 342 18.88 2.35 6.13
N VAL A 343 18.09 1.47 6.78
CA VAL A 343 18.48 0.83 8.04
C VAL A 343 19.16 -0.48 7.72
N VAL A 344 20.48 -0.51 7.86
CA VAL A 344 21.30 -1.70 7.65
C VAL A 344 21.62 -2.41 8.97
N PRO A 345 21.97 -3.71 8.96
CA PRO A 345 22.53 -4.37 10.12
C PRO A 345 23.83 -3.68 10.59
N PRO A 346 24.09 -3.61 11.90
CA PRO A 346 23.32 -4.26 12.96
C PRO A 346 22.21 -3.36 13.57
N LEU A 347 22.08 -2.08 13.17
CA LEU A 347 21.00 -1.18 13.62
C LEU A 347 19.58 -1.73 13.34
N SER A 348 19.39 -2.58 12.33
CA SER A 348 18.10 -3.24 12.06
C SER A 348 17.62 -4.22 13.16
N LEU A 349 18.43 -4.46 14.20
CA LEU A 349 18.19 -5.43 15.27
C LEU A 349 17.76 -4.72 16.56
N GLY A 350 16.49 -4.92 16.95
CA GLY A 350 15.91 -4.36 18.17
C GLY A 350 15.20 -3.03 17.95
N ASP A 351 15.02 -2.28 19.03
CA ASP A 351 14.40 -0.95 19.00
C ASP A 351 15.41 0.12 18.59
N LEU A 352 14.94 1.12 17.86
CA LEU A 352 15.71 2.30 17.49
C LEU A 352 15.05 3.57 18.03
N CYS A 353 15.84 4.57 18.38
CA CYS A 353 15.35 5.92 18.60
C CYS A 353 15.70 6.79 17.41
N PHE A 354 14.67 7.30 16.73
CA PHE A 354 14.80 8.28 15.67
C PHE A 354 14.51 9.67 16.23
N SER A 355 15.46 10.58 16.13
CA SER A 355 15.33 11.95 16.60
C SER A 355 15.68 12.96 15.51
N PHE A 356 14.98 14.09 15.49
CA PHE A 356 15.15 15.15 14.50
C PHE A 356 14.63 16.48 15.03
N SER A 357 15.20 17.57 14.54
CA SER A 357 14.67 18.92 14.69
C SER A 357 13.75 19.23 13.50
N HIS A 358 12.62 19.88 13.74
CA HIS A 358 11.73 20.35 12.68
C HIS A 358 11.18 21.75 12.96
N TRP A 359 10.86 22.47 11.90
CA TRP A 359 10.19 23.76 11.96
C TRP A 359 9.09 23.81 10.90
N LEU A 360 7.84 23.89 11.36
CA LEU A 360 6.66 24.06 10.52
C LEU A 360 6.00 25.39 10.89
N THR A 361 6.09 26.39 10.02
CA THR A 361 5.45 27.70 10.24
C THR A 361 4.68 28.15 9.00
N GLY A 362 3.65 28.98 9.20
CA GLY A 362 2.67 29.34 8.19
C GLY A 362 1.30 28.71 8.46
N HIS A 363 0.24 29.42 8.08
CA HIS A 363 -1.13 28.99 8.32
C HIS A 363 -1.46 27.76 7.46
N HIS A 364 -1.62 26.59 8.09
CA HIS A 364 -1.89 25.32 7.40
C HIS A 364 -0.86 24.96 6.30
N VAL A 365 0.42 25.28 6.51
CA VAL A 365 1.51 25.09 5.51
C VAL A 365 1.58 23.68 4.92
N GLY A 366 1.27 22.65 5.70
CA GLY A 366 1.36 21.26 5.26
C GLY A 366 1.24 20.24 6.39
N VAL A 367 1.82 19.07 6.17
CA VAL A 367 2.06 18.05 7.21
C VAL A 367 3.44 17.42 7.03
N LEU A 368 4.16 17.22 8.14
CA LEU A 368 5.37 16.42 8.24
C LEU A 368 5.01 15.11 8.96
N GLN A 369 5.40 13.96 8.41
CA GLN A 369 5.01 12.63 8.88
C GLN A 369 6.19 11.67 8.90
N LEU A 370 6.21 10.78 9.89
CA LEU A 370 7.21 9.71 10.01
C LEU A 370 6.57 8.34 9.75
N PHE A 371 7.21 7.55 8.91
CA PHE A 371 6.81 6.19 8.57
C PHE A 371 7.98 5.23 8.68
N VAL A 372 7.71 3.93 8.84
CA VAL A 372 8.73 2.87 8.76
C VAL A 372 8.33 1.79 7.78
N ARG A 373 9.32 1.08 7.22
CA ARG A 373 9.15 -0.13 6.40
C ARG A 373 9.92 -1.27 7.02
N LYS A 374 9.28 -2.44 7.13
CA LYS A 374 9.90 -3.68 7.61
C LYS A 374 10.57 -4.41 6.45
N LYS A 375 11.60 -5.19 6.75
CA LYS A 375 12.26 -6.10 5.80
C LYS A 375 11.33 -7.29 5.52
N GLY A 376 10.97 -7.51 4.27
CA GLY A 376 10.06 -8.61 3.90
C GLY A 376 9.54 -8.50 2.47
N ARG A 377 8.61 -9.40 2.12
CA ARG A 377 7.93 -9.39 0.80
C ARG A 377 6.93 -8.23 0.67
N ASP A 378 6.32 -7.81 1.77
CA ASP A 378 5.46 -6.63 1.78
C ASP A 378 6.32 -5.36 1.93
N GLN A 379 6.59 -4.70 0.81
CA GLN A 379 7.41 -3.47 0.77
C GLN A 379 6.63 -2.20 1.17
N ARG A 380 5.51 -2.35 1.88
CA ARG A 380 4.64 -1.24 2.29
C ARG A 380 5.18 -0.53 3.53
N TYR A 381 5.00 0.79 3.56
CA TYR A 381 5.21 1.59 4.77
C TYR A 381 4.07 1.36 5.78
N SER A 382 4.38 1.47 7.06
CA SER A 382 3.44 1.47 8.17
C SER A 382 2.41 2.62 8.06
N PRO A 383 1.37 2.65 8.91
CA PRO A 383 0.73 3.91 9.29
C PRO A 383 1.75 4.94 9.80
N ALA A 384 1.40 6.23 9.78
CA ALA A 384 2.28 7.27 10.32
C ALA A 384 2.50 7.06 11.82
N LEU A 385 3.75 6.86 12.24
CA LEU A 385 4.13 6.76 13.65
C LEU A 385 4.07 8.12 14.35
N TRP A 386 4.32 9.18 13.58
CA TRP A 386 4.26 10.56 14.03
C TRP A 386 3.78 11.46 12.90
N SER A 387 3.10 12.55 13.25
CA SER A 387 2.51 13.51 12.31
C SER A 387 2.42 14.89 12.95
N ARG A 388 2.70 15.95 12.17
CA ARG A 388 2.60 17.34 12.63
C ARG A 388 2.23 18.30 11.50
N THR A 389 1.31 19.22 11.75
CA THR A 389 0.77 20.17 10.75
C THR A 389 1.19 21.63 10.96
N GLY A 390 1.89 21.96 12.05
CA GLY A 390 2.32 23.31 12.36
C GLY A 390 3.01 23.49 13.71
N GLY A 391 3.43 24.71 14.00
CA GLY A 391 4.03 25.13 15.25
C GLY A 391 4.64 26.53 15.18
N HIS A 392 5.40 26.85 16.23
CA HIS A 392 6.25 28.03 16.31
C HIS A 392 7.66 27.56 16.66
N GLY A 393 8.66 28.14 15.97
CA GLY A 393 10.08 27.85 16.12
C GLY A 393 10.51 26.43 15.73
N TRP A 394 11.81 26.19 15.82
CA TRP A 394 12.41 24.87 15.83
C TRP A 394 11.93 24.07 17.04
N ARG A 395 11.69 22.77 16.83
CA ARG A 395 11.32 21.83 17.88
C ARG A 395 12.00 20.51 17.62
N GLN A 396 12.62 19.95 18.65
CA GLN A 396 13.14 18.59 18.60
C GLN A 396 12.00 17.58 18.82
N THR A 397 12.12 16.40 18.24
CA THR A 397 11.22 15.26 18.47
C THR A 397 12.04 13.98 18.45
N GLN A 398 11.65 13.04 19.29
CA GLN A 398 12.22 11.69 19.35
C GLN A 398 11.06 10.68 19.23
N VAL A 399 11.24 9.61 18.47
CA VAL A 399 10.24 8.55 18.25
C VAL A 399 10.93 7.19 18.37
N THR A 400 10.47 6.39 19.32
CA THR A 400 10.92 4.99 19.46
C THR A 400 10.29 4.13 18.37
N LEU A 401 11.11 3.42 17.61
CA LEU A 401 10.73 2.54 16.52
C LEU A 401 10.76 1.10 17.01
N THR A 402 9.66 0.63 17.59
CA THR A 402 9.52 -0.72 18.16
C THR A 402 9.28 -1.78 17.08
N THR A 403 10.31 -2.13 16.31
CA THR A 403 10.20 -3.13 15.23
C THR A 403 11.52 -3.84 14.95
N HIS A 404 11.54 -5.14 15.21
CA HIS A 404 12.57 -6.03 14.70
C HIS A 404 12.56 -6.05 13.16
N SER A 405 13.74 -6.04 12.52
CA SER A 405 13.92 -6.04 11.06
C SER A 405 13.38 -4.80 10.34
N LEU A 406 13.65 -3.60 10.86
CA LEU A 406 13.50 -2.36 10.10
C LEU A 406 14.42 -2.34 8.87
N ASP A 407 13.89 -1.86 7.75
CA ASP A 407 14.59 -1.74 6.46
C ASP A 407 14.69 -0.26 6.02
N ARG A 408 13.61 0.52 6.20
CA ARG A 408 13.65 1.98 5.98
C ARG A 408 12.87 2.75 7.02
N VAL A 409 13.38 3.94 7.35
CA VAL A 409 12.62 5.01 8.00
C VAL A 409 12.37 6.09 6.95
N LEU A 410 11.19 6.71 6.94
CA LEU A 410 10.81 7.71 5.95
C LEU A 410 10.21 8.93 6.64
N LEU A 411 10.84 10.09 6.42
CA LEU A 411 10.28 11.39 6.76
C LEU A 411 9.64 12.00 5.50
N LYS A 412 8.33 12.24 5.55
CA LYS A 412 7.52 12.73 4.42
C LYS A 412 6.98 14.12 4.74
N ALA A 413 7.16 15.07 3.83
CA ALA A 413 6.58 16.41 3.93
C ALA A 413 5.60 16.66 2.77
N GLU A 414 4.35 16.95 3.09
CA GLU A 414 3.34 17.38 2.12
C GLU A 414 3.02 18.85 2.33
N ARG A 415 3.14 19.70 1.29
CA ARG A 415 2.69 21.10 1.35
C ARG A 415 1.23 21.23 0.91
N ARG A 416 0.46 22.10 1.57
CA ARG A 416 -0.88 22.48 1.09
C ARG A 416 -0.79 23.52 -0.02
N ARG A 417 -1.67 23.38 -1.02
CA ARG A 417 -1.76 24.28 -2.17
C ARG A 417 -2.11 25.71 -1.72
N GLY A 418 -1.34 26.69 -2.19
CA GLY A 418 -1.59 28.11 -1.93
C GLY A 418 -1.22 28.61 -0.53
N GLN A 419 -0.65 27.76 0.33
CA GLN A 419 -0.23 28.17 1.68
C GLN A 419 1.27 28.51 1.72
N ARG A 420 1.55 29.73 2.19
CA ARG A 420 2.91 30.24 2.41
C ARG A 420 3.47 29.72 3.73
N GLY A 421 4.80 29.61 3.79
CA GLY A 421 5.52 29.27 5.00
C GLY A 421 6.61 28.22 4.77
N GLN A 422 7.14 27.71 5.87
CA GLN A 422 8.27 26.79 5.89
C GLN A 422 7.87 25.43 6.44
N ILE A 423 8.35 24.38 5.78
CA ILE A 423 8.54 23.05 6.37
C ILE A 423 10.04 22.79 6.28
N ALA A 424 10.68 22.65 7.43
CA ALA A 424 12.12 22.42 7.55
C ALA A 424 12.45 21.32 8.56
N VAL A 425 13.58 20.66 8.34
CA VAL A 425 14.11 19.53 9.13
C VAL A 425 15.62 19.69 9.28
N ASP A 426 16.12 19.41 10.48
CA ASP A 426 17.53 19.49 10.85
C ASP A 426 17.90 18.42 11.90
N ASP A 427 19.18 18.28 12.26
CA ASP A 427 19.72 17.39 13.32
C ASP A 427 19.14 15.97 13.31
N VAL A 428 19.09 15.34 12.14
CA VAL A 428 18.54 13.98 12.00
C VAL A 428 19.50 12.97 12.60
N THR A 429 19.00 12.17 13.54
CA THR A 429 19.76 11.20 14.33
C THR A 429 19.00 9.88 14.45
N LEU A 430 19.72 8.77 14.28
CA LEU A 430 19.20 7.41 14.49
C LEU A 430 20.18 6.65 15.37
N ARG A 431 19.73 6.20 16.54
CA ARG A 431 20.54 5.46 17.53
C ARG A 431 19.84 4.17 17.96
N ARG A 432 20.59 3.17 18.44
CA ARG A 432 20.00 1.97 19.06
C ARG A 432 19.31 2.26 20.39
N GLY A 433 18.34 1.41 20.73
CA GLY A 433 17.55 1.47 21.95
C GLY A 433 16.37 2.43 21.86
N ALA A 434 15.52 2.40 22.89
CA ALA A 434 14.39 3.31 22.99
C ALA A 434 14.82 4.77 23.21
N CYS A 435 13.95 5.71 22.85
CA CYS A 435 14.15 7.12 23.19
C CYS A 435 14.09 7.32 24.71
N ARG A 436 14.83 8.34 25.18
CA ARG A 436 14.94 8.75 26.59
C ARG A 436 14.27 10.12 26.77
#